data_AF-R9AVC0-F1
#
_entry.id   AF-R9AVC0-F1
#
_cell.length_a   1.000
_cell.length_b   1.000
_cell.length_c   1.000
_cell.angle_alpha   90.00
_cell.angle_beta   90.00
_cell.angle_gamma   90.00
#
_symmetry.space_group_name_H-M   'P 1'
#
loop_
_entity.id
_entity.type
_entity.pdbx_description
1 polymer ?
#
loop_
_entity_poly.entity_id
_entity_poly.type
_entity_poly.pdbx_seq_one_letter_code
_entity_poly.pdbx_strand_id
1 'polypeptide(L)'
;MKTEPWIEDCDPLKPYYGRLSNQEYTNISKIFTLWINHHNHIDPSVIHKNKKLNLLDYSNKYNGKCSQDLYQLLCESLKQTDGYLYWLPINSVKNKNTFAAYTPAMIAKTPIETKYLDYASRSFLQMQNGGYAIIESNLSFIALVVDGYYMQVALDPNFMNDQFQKYLDSWNEIENNLDETTTQCLKHTYFAL
;
A
#
# COMPACT_ATOMS: atom_id res chain seq x y z
N MET A 1 27.26 5.42 -0.88
CA MET A 1 26.03 4.79 -1.44
C MET A 1 26.14 3.29 -1.20
N LYS A 2 25.06 2.61 -0.79
CA LYS A 2 25.07 1.14 -0.78
C LYS A 2 24.91 0.67 -2.22
N THR A 3 25.91 -0.04 -2.74
CA THR A 3 26.01 -0.43 -4.15
C THR A 3 25.50 -1.83 -4.43
N GLU A 4 25.18 -2.60 -3.38
CA GLU A 4 24.67 -3.96 -3.53
C GLU A 4 23.14 -3.96 -3.46
N PRO A 5 22.45 -4.65 -4.39
CA PRO A 5 21.01 -4.81 -4.31
C PRO A 5 20.69 -5.66 -3.08
N TRP A 6 19.66 -5.27 -2.34
CA TRP A 6 19.15 -6.04 -1.20
C TRP A 6 18.46 -7.37 -1.61
N ILE A 7 18.57 -7.76 -2.87
CA ILE A 7 17.83 -8.89 -3.40
C ILE A 7 18.62 -10.16 -3.06
N GLU A 8 18.17 -10.89 -2.04
CA GLU A 8 18.69 -12.23 -1.76
C GLU A 8 18.43 -13.18 -2.94
N ASP A 9 19.27 -14.21 -3.09
CA ASP A 9 19.10 -15.17 -4.19
C ASP A 9 17.76 -15.92 -4.16
N CYS A 10 17.17 -16.06 -2.97
CA CYS A 10 15.88 -16.68 -2.74
C CYS A 10 14.69 -15.69 -2.71
N ASP A 11 14.91 -14.39 -2.98
CA ASP A 11 13.84 -13.39 -2.97
C ASP A 11 12.79 -13.73 -4.05
N PRO A 12 11.53 -14.00 -3.66
CA PRO A 12 10.47 -14.36 -4.62
C PRO A 12 10.10 -13.20 -5.57
N LEU A 13 10.41 -11.95 -5.21
CA LEU A 13 10.25 -10.79 -6.08
C LEU A 13 11.44 -10.54 -7.00
N LYS A 14 12.56 -11.27 -6.84
CA LYS A 14 13.78 -11.15 -7.68
C LYS A 14 13.48 -11.00 -9.19
N PRO A 15 12.60 -11.82 -9.80
CA PRO A 15 12.32 -11.73 -11.24
C PRO A 15 11.60 -10.45 -11.68
N TYR A 16 11.05 -9.68 -10.75
CA TYR A 16 10.16 -8.54 -10.99
C TYR A 16 10.82 -7.18 -10.73
N TYR A 17 12.00 -7.16 -10.10
CA TYR A 17 12.80 -5.94 -9.99
C TYR A 17 13.37 -5.52 -11.34
N GLY A 18 13.55 -4.21 -11.53
CA GLY A 18 14.20 -3.67 -12.73
C GLY A 18 13.38 -3.75 -14.02
N ARG A 19 12.09 -4.11 -13.94
CA ARG A 19 11.16 -4.11 -15.09
C ARG A 19 10.53 -2.74 -15.39
N LEU A 20 11.01 -1.69 -14.73
CA LEU A 20 10.48 -0.33 -14.89
C LEU A 20 11.21 0.39 -16.02
N SER A 21 10.47 1.07 -16.88
CA SER A 21 11.00 2.13 -17.72
C SER A 21 11.44 3.33 -16.87
N ASN A 22 12.31 4.17 -17.42
CA ASN A 22 12.76 5.40 -16.74
C ASN A 22 11.58 6.30 -16.33
N GLN A 23 10.55 6.40 -17.18
CA GLN A 23 9.37 7.20 -16.89
C GLN A 23 8.57 6.64 -15.72
N GLU A 24 8.33 5.33 -15.69
CA GLU A 24 7.65 4.67 -14.57
C GLU A 24 8.43 4.87 -13.28
N TYR A 25 9.75 4.67 -13.33
CA TYR A 25 10.62 4.88 -12.18
C TYR A 25 10.51 6.31 -11.62
N THR A 26 10.60 7.33 -12.48
CA THR A 26 10.47 8.73 -12.06
C THR A 26 9.11 9.02 -11.45
N ASN A 27 8.03 8.55 -12.08
CA ASN A 27 6.66 8.79 -11.61
C ASN A 27 6.40 8.15 -10.25
N ILE A 28 6.73 6.86 -10.11
CA ILE A 28 6.50 6.10 -8.88
C ILE A 28 7.42 6.61 -7.77
N SER A 29 8.68 6.91 -8.05
CA SER A 29 9.61 7.48 -7.07
C SER A 29 9.14 8.85 -6.56
N LYS A 30 8.50 9.67 -7.41
CA LYS A 30 7.92 10.95 -7.00
C LYS A 30 6.74 10.74 -6.05
N ILE A 31 5.81 9.84 -6.37
CA ILE A 31 4.68 9.50 -5.48
C ILE A 31 5.22 8.98 -4.14
N PHE A 32 6.15 8.04 -4.18
CA PHE A 32 6.77 7.45 -3.00
C PHE A 32 7.50 8.48 -2.13
N THR A 33 8.29 9.37 -2.73
CA THR A 33 9.10 10.36 -2.00
C THR A 33 8.23 11.48 -1.41
N LEU A 34 7.21 11.95 -2.14
CA LEU A 34 6.33 13.01 -1.66
C LEU A 34 5.40 12.55 -0.55
N TRP A 35 5.06 11.25 -0.51
CA TRP A 35 3.99 10.75 0.33
C TRP A 35 4.46 9.83 1.47
N ILE A 36 5.19 8.76 1.17
CA ILE A 36 5.60 7.75 2.16
C ILE A 36 6.72 8.26 3.09
N ASN A 37 7.46 9.29 2.67
CA ASN A 37 8.58 9.80 3.43
C ASN A 37 8.18 10.75 4.57
N HIS A 38 6.96 11.30 4.54
CA HIS A 38 6.56 12.38 5.44
C HIS A 38 5.37 12.05 6.34
N HIS A 39 4.60 11.00 6.04
CA HIS A 39 3.37 10.66 6.77
C HIS A 39 3.16 9.14 6.84
N ASN A 40 2.74 8.62 8.00
CA ASN A 40 2.39 7.21 8.19
C ASN A 40 0.95 6.88 7.72
N HIS A 41 0.37 7.70 6.83
CA HIS A 41 -1.02 7.55 6.36
C HIS A 41 -1.14 7.98 4.89
N ILE A 42 -2.13 7.44 4.17
CA ILE A 42 -2.44 7.87 2.81
C ILE A 42 -3.11 9.25 2.84
N ASP A 43 -2.49 10.26 2.21
CA ASP A 43 -3.16 11.54 1.90
C ASP A 43 -3.89 11.40 0.56
N PRO A 44 -5.24 11.31 0.55
CA PRO A 44 -6.02 11.12 -0.67
C PRO A 44 -5.87 12.27 -1.68
N SER A 45 -5.45 13.46 -1.24
CA SER A 45 -5.32 14.66 -2.09
C SER A 45 -4.16 14.57 -3.09
N VAL A 46 -3.13 13.78 -2.79
CA VAL A 46 -1.95 13.59 -3.64
C VAL A 46 -2.27 12.69 -4.85
N ILE A 47 -3.36 11.92 -4.77
CA ILE A 47 -3.74 10.93 -5.77
C ILE A 47 -4.87 11.51 -6.61
N HIS A 48 -4.51 12.07 -7.77
CA HIS A 48 -5.37 12.64 -8.83
C HIS A 48 -6.75 13.20 -8.42
N LYS A 49 -6.96 14.52 -8.57
CA LYS A 49 -8.27 15.21 -8.44
C LYS A 49 -9.05 14.81 -7.16
N ASN A 50 -8.46 14.94 -5.97
CA ASN A 50 -9.14 15.16 -4.68
C ASN A 50 -10.34 14.25 -4.30
N LYS A 51 -10.49 13.03 -4.83
CA LYS A 51 -11.75 12.28 -4.64
C LYS A 51 -11.58 10.84 -4.19
N LYS A 52 -10.42 10.46 -3.64
CA LYS A 52 -10.23 9.07 -3.20
C LYS A 52 -10.87 8.79 -1.86
N LEU A 53 -11.48 7.61 -1.78
CA LEU A 53 -12.08 7.08 -0.57
C LEU A 53 -11.05 6.26 0.20
N ASN A 54 -10.99 6.46 1.51
CA ASN A 54 -10.02 5.79 2.38
C ASN A 54 -10.66 4.55 3.01
N LEU A 55 -10.27 3.38 2.55
CA LEU A 55 -10.72 2.07 3.02
C LEU A 55 -9.72 1.51 4.03
N LEU A 56 -10.22 0.78 5.03
CA LEU A 56 -9.38 0.08 5.98
C LEU A 56 -9.76 -1.37 6.11
N ASP A 57 -8.77 -2.23 5.93
CA ASP A 57 -8.83 -3.62 6.33
C ASP A 57 -8.05 -3.78 7.64
N TYR A 58 -8.79 -3.91 8.74
CA TYR A 58 -8.26 -4.37 10.02
C TYR A 58 -8.99 -5.67 10.40
N SER A 59 -8.73 -6.76 9.67
CA SER A 59 -9.38 -8.02 10.01
C SER A 59 -8.81 -8.58 11.34
N ASN A 60 -9.64 -8.64 12.38
CA ASN A 60 -9.33 -9.35 13.63
C ASN A 60 -9.45 -10.89 13.47
N LYS A 61 -9.19 -11.43 12.28
CA LYS A 61 -9.59 -12.80 11.95
C LYS A 61 -8.38 -13.67 11.67
N TYR A 62 -7.89 -14.29 12.75
CA TYR A 62 -7.13 -15.55 12.73
C TYR A 62 -7.78 -16.69 11.90
N ASN A 63 -8.98 -16.48 11.32
CA ASN A 63 -9.80 -17.48 10.62
C ASN A 63 -10.13 -17.13 9.14
N GLY A 64 -9.51 -16.10 8.55
CA GLY A 64 -9.69 -15.76 7.12
C GLY A 64 -8.89 -16.66 6.16
N LYS A 65 -9.35 -16.83 4.90
CA LYS A 65 -8.59 -17.54 3.85
C LYS A 65 -7.40 -16.74 3.33
N CYS A 66 -7.46 -15.41 3.44
CA CYS A 66 -6.39 -14.49 3.10
C CYS A 66 -6.18 -13.54 4.29
N SER A 67 -4.94 -13.11 4.52
CA SER A 67 -4.65 -12.11 5.55
C SER A 67 -5.15 -10.72 5.19
N GLN A 68 -5.53 -10.49 3.92
CA GLN A 68 -5.96 -9.19 3.38
C GLN A 68 -7.08 -9.39 2.34
N ASP A 69 -8.32 -9.59 2.79
CA ASP A 69 -9.50 -9.77 1.91
C ASP A 69 -9.71 -8.54 1.01
N LEU A 70 -9.38 -7.33 1.49
CA LEU A 70 -9.45 -6.10 0.70
C LEU A 70 -8.55 -6.16 -0.54
N TYR A 71 -7.34 -6.70 -0.41
CA TYR A 71 -6.43 -6.84 -1.55
C TYR A 71 -6.99 -7.79 -2.62
N GLN A 72 -7.63 -8.89 -2.21
CA GLN A 72 -8.30 -9.79 -3.14
C GLN A 72 -9.39 -9.07 -3.94
N LEU A 73 -10.25 -8.30 -3.26
CA LEU A 73 -11.32 -7.54 -3.91
C LEU A 73 -10.78 -6.48 -4.89
N LEU A 74 -9.67 -5.81 -4.54
CA LEU A 74 -8.99 -4.88 -5.44
C LEU A 74 -8.50 -5.60 -6.71
N CYS A 75 -7.82 -6.74 -6.57
CA CYS A 75 -7.36 -7.51 -7.73
C CYS A 75 -8.51 -7.97 -8.62
N GLU A 76 -9.61 -8.43 -8.04
CA GLU A 76 -10.80 -8.85 -8.79
C GLU A 76 -11.43 -7.69 -9.56
N SER A 77 -11.54 -6.52 -8.91
CA SER A 77 -12.11 -5.30 -9.51
C SER A 77 -11.26 -4.72 -10.65
N LEU A 78 -9.94 -4.98 -10.62
CA LEU A 78 -8.98 -4.43 -11.59
C LEU A 78 -8.48 -5.46 -12.61
N LYS A 79 -8.98 -6.69 -12.56
CA LYS A 79 -8.52 -7.81 -13.40
C LYS A 79 -8.61 -7.56 -14.91
N GLN A 80 -9.51 -6.66 -15.33
CA GLN A 80 -9.73 -6.31 -16.74
C GLN A 80 -8.90 -5.10 -17.19
N THR A 81 -8.09 -4.51 -16.31
CA THR A 81 -7.21 -3.41 -16.67
C THR A 81 -5.88 -3.94 -17.18
N ASP A 82 -5.28 -3.27 -18.17
CA ASP A 82 -3.89 -3.54 -18.62
C ASP A 82 -2.84 -3.04 -17.61
N GLY A 83 -3.22 -2.97 -16.33
CA GLY A 83 -2.46 -2.35 -15.26
C GLY A 83 -1.44 -3.28 -14.61
N TYR A 84 -0.56 -2.68 -13.83
CA TYR A 84 0.46 -3.33 -13.02
C TYR A 84 0.42 -2.82 -11.59
N LEU A 85 0.99 -3.60 -10.68
CA LEU A 85 1.25 -3.20 -9.31
C LEU A 85 2.74 -2.91 -9.12
N TYR A 86 3.03 -1.77 -8.53
CA TYR A 86 4.35 -1.41 -8.05
C TYR A 86 4.41 -1.63 -6.54
N TRP A 87 5.39 -2.43 -6.11
CA TRP A 87 5.60 -2.79 -4.71
C TRP A 87 6.83 -2.08 -4.19
N LEU A 88 6.69 -1.40 -3.06
CA LEU A 88 7.75 -0.60 -2.46
C LEU A 88 7.84 -0.89 -0.95
N PRO A 89 9.02 -1.20 -0.40
CA PRO A 89 9.15 -1.33 1.04
C PRO A 89 8.99 0.05 1.69
N ILE A 90 8.36 0.11 2.86
CA ILE A 90 8.27 1.32 3.69
C ILE A 90 8.89 1.01 5.05
N ASN A 91 9.54 2.00 5.66
CA ASN A 91 10.04 1.86 7.03
C ASN A 91 9.17 2.67 7.99
N SER A 92 9.25 2.33 9.27
CA SER A 92 8.54 3.04 10.35
C SER A 92 9.26 4.31 10.80
N VAL A 93 10.38 4.68 10.17
CA VAL A 93 11.23 5.80 10.60
C VAL A 93 10.70 7.10 10.02
N LYS A 94 10.11 7.93 10.88
CA LYS A 94 9.59 9.27 10.54
C LYS A 94 10.64 10.08 9.77
N ASN A 95 10.24 10.69 8.65
CA ASN A 95 11.06 11.59 7.83
C ASN A 95 12.32 10.97 7.21
N LYS A 96 12.39 9.64 7.09
CA LYS A 96 13.56 8.99 6.48
C LYS A 96 13.22 7.68 5.80
N ASN A 97 13.17 7.70 4.47
CA ASN A 97 13.07 6.50 3.66
C ASN A 97 14.46 5.92 3.39
N THR A 98 14.84 4.89 4.14
CA THR A 98 16.14 4.23 3.98
C THR A 98 16.24 3.41 2.69
N PHE A 99 15.11 3.06 2.07
CA PHE A 99 15.05 2.20 0.89
C PHE A 99 15.26 2.98 -0.42
N ALA A 100 14.96 4.28 -0.41
CA ALA A 100 15.30 5.18 -1.51
C ALA A 100 16.81 5.33 -1.77
N ALA A 101 17.66 4.89 -0.84
CA ALA A 101 19.12 4.96 -0.96
C ALA A 101 19.76 3.76 -1.68
N TYR A 102 18.98 2.72 -2.04
CA TYR A 102 19.45 1.58 -2.82
C TYR A 102 19.45 1.90 -4.31
N THR A 103 20.44 1.37 -5.03
CA THR A 103 20.55 1.52 -6.49
C THR A 103 20.66 0.15 -7.15
N PRO A 104 19.66 -0.29 -7.93
CA PRO A 104 18.40 0.40 -8.21
C PRO A 104 17.48 0.45 -6.98
N ALA A 105 16.54 1.41 -6.94
CA ALA A 105 15.57 1.46 -5.85
C ALA A 105 14.73 0.18 -5.83
N MET A 106 14.31 -0.21 -4.63
CA MET A 106 13.58 -1.46 -4.38
C MET A 106 12.12 -1.34 -4.82
N ILE A 107 11.91 -1.36 -6.14
CA ILE A 107 10.59 -1.28 -6.75
C ILE A 107 10.40 -2.50 -7.63
N ALA A 108 9.46 -3.37 -7.24
CA ALA A 108 9.06 -4.53 -8.05
C ALA A 108 7.80 -4.20 -8.85
N LYS A 109 7.74 -4.66 -10.11
CA LYS A 109 6.57 -4.50 -10.99
C LYS A 109 5.96 -5.87 -11.28
N THR A 110 4.72 -6.09 -10.85
CA THR A 110 3.98 -7.35 -11.06
C THR A 110 2.68 -7.10 -11.82
N PRO A 111 2.12 -8.13 -12.48
CA PRO A 111 0.71 -8.15 -12.85
C PRO A 111 -0.21 -7.97 -11.62
N ILE A 112 -1.46 -7.61 -11.86
CA ILE A 112 -2.51 -7.52 -10.84
C ILE A 112 -3.02 -8.93 -10.53
N GLU A 113 -2.42 -9.60 -9.54
CA GLU A 113 -2.82 -10.92 -9.08
C GLU A 113 -2.64 -11.07 -7.56
N THR A 114 -3.51 -11.88 -6.95
CA THR A 114 -3.53 -12.09 -5.49
C THR A 114 -2.26 -12.77 -4.98
N LYS A 115 -1.66 -13.68 -5.76
CA LYS A 115 -0.45 -14.44 -5.39
C LYS A 115 0.75 -13.57 -5.03
N TYR A 116 0.80 -12.35 -5.57
CA TYR A 116 1.95 -11.45 -5.35
C TYR A 116 1.98 -10.85 -3.95
N LEU A 117 0.88 -10.90 -3.19
CA LEU A 117 0.88 -10.50 -1.78
C LEU A 117 1.76 -11.41 -0.92
N ASP A 118 1.72 -12.73 -1.15
CA ASP A 118 2.61 -13.68 -0.46
C ASP A 118 4.07 -13.41 -0.81
N TYR A 119 4.35 -13.15 -2.08
CA TYR A 119 5.72 -12.90 -2.54
C TYR A 119 6.25 -11.60 -1.97
N ALA A 120 5.46 -10.53 -2.00
CA ALA A 120 5.83 -9.25 -1.40
C ALA A 120 6.00 -9.35 0.12
N SER A 121 5.10 -10.06 0.80
CA SER A 121 5.24 -10.31 2.24
C SER A 121 6.56 -11.03 2.51
N ARG A 122 6.85 -12.15 1.83
CA ARG A 122 8.09 -12.92 2.04
C ARG A 122 9.36 -12.18 1.65
N SER A 123 9.29 -11.40 0.57
CA SER A 123 10.38 -10.52 0.15
C SER A 123 10.66 -9.51 1.26
N PHE A 124 9.66 -8.72 1.68
CA PHE A 124 9.83 -7.62 2.62
C PHE A 124 9.80 -8.00 4.11
N LEU A 125 9.43 -9.23 4.48
CA LEU A 125 9.44 -9.77 5.85
C LEU A 125 10.84 -9.75 6.50
N GLN A 126 11.89 -9.56 5.70
CA GLN A 126 13.26 -9.40 6.17
C GLN A 126 13.61 -7.96 6.61
N MET A 127 12.74 -6.98 6.33
CA MET A 127 12.99 -5.57 6.64
C MET A 127 12.37 -5.21 8.00
N GLN A 128 13.13 -5.42 9.07
CA GLN A 128 12.88 -4.99 10.46
C GLN A 128 11.78 -3.91 10.61
N ASN A 129 10.62 -4.29 11.15
CA ASN A 129 9.51 -3.44 11.61
C ASN A 129 9.13 -2.27 10.66
N GLY A 130 8.50 -2.60 9.54
CA GLY A 130 7.96 -1.62 8.62
C GLY A 130 6.69 -2.12 7.93
N GLY A 131 6.65 -1.98 6.62
CA GLY A 131 5.52 -2.40 5.80
C GLY A 131 5.87 -2.33 4.33
N TYR A 132 4.85 -2.31 3.49
CA TYR A 132 5.03 -2.06 2.06
C TYR A 132 3.85 -1.27 1.49
N ALA A 133 4.16 -0.48 0.47
CA ALA A 133 3.19 0.23 -0.32
C ALA A 133 2.92 -0.50 -1.64
N ILE A 134 1.68 -0.40 -2.10
CA ILE A 134 1.23 -0.91 -3.38
C ILE A 134 0.68 0.27 -4.16
N ILE A 135 1.19 0.50 -5.37
CA ILE A 135 0.68 1.54 -6.27
C ILE A 135 0.20 0.86 -7.55
N GLU A 136 -1.06 1.04 -7.91
CA GLU A 136 -1.57 0.60 -9.20
C GLU A 136 -1.17 1.59 -10.30
N SER A 137 -0.80 1.09 -11.47
CA SER A 137 -0.22 1.87 -12.56
C SER A 137 -1.07 3.01 -13.13
N ASN A 138 -2.40 2.84 -13.18
CA ASN A 138 -3.34 3.88 -13.56
C ASN A 138 -3.72 4.79 -12.38
N LEU A 139 -3.07 4.58 -11.22
CA LEU A 139 -3.36 5.23 -9.96
C LEU A 139 -4.82 5.04 -9.55
N SER A 140 -5.43 3.90 -9.85
CA SER A 140 -6.79 3.56 -9.45
C SER A 140 -6.88 3.32 -7.95
N PHE A 141 -5.82 2.78 -7.35
CA PHE A 141 -5.66 2.74 -5.90
C PHE A 141 -4.19 2.85 -5.49
N ILE A 142 -4.01 3.22 -4.22
CA ILE A 142 -2.74 3.08 -3.50
C ILE A 142 -3.06 2.39 -2.18
N ALA A 143 -2.21 1.47 -1.75
CA ALA A 143 -2.34 0.80 -0.47
C ALA A 143 -1.07 0.92 0.38
N LEU A 144 -1.24 0.94 1.70
CA LEU A 144 -0.20 0.70 2.69
C LEU A 144 -0.55 -0.57 3.45
N VAL A 145 0.40 -1.50 3.55
CA VAL A 145 0.31 -2.63 4.46
C VAL A 145 1.35 -2.45 5.56
N VAL A 146 0.90 -2.37 6.81
CA VAL A 146 1.74 -2.16 7.99
C VAL A 146 1.73 -3.40 8.86
N ASP A 147 2.92 -3.82 9.30
CA ASP A 147 3.15 -5.01 10.12
C ASP A 147 2.57 -6.32 9.52
N GLY A 148 2.19 -6.31 8.24
CA GLY A 148 1.55 -7.44 7.55
C GLY A 148 0.06 -7.66 7.90
N TYR A 149 -0.48 -6.89 8.85
CA TYR A 149 -1.84 -7.09 9.37
C TYR A 149 -2.81 -5.98 8.98
N TYR A 150 -2.36 -4.73 8.89
CA TYR A 150 -3.23 -3.59 8.62
C TYR A 150 -3.05 -3.14 7.19
N MET A 151 -4.15 -3.02 6.44
CA MET A 151 -4.12 -2.47 5.09
C MET A 151 -4.99 -1.22 5.01
N GLN A 152 -4.38 -0.07 4.72
CA GLN A 152 -5.08 1.15 4.34
C GLN A 152 -5.07 1.27 2.82
N VAL A 153 -6.19 1.69 2.21
CA VAL A 153 -6.30 1.86 0.76
C VAL A 153 -6.99 3.16 0.41
N ALA A 154 -6.38 3.97 -0.45
CA ALA A 154 -7.05 5.07 -1.11
C ALA A 154 -7.53 4.62 -2.49
N LEU A 155 -8.84 4.46 -2.65
CA LEU A 155 -9.48 3.93 -3.86
C LEU A 155 -10.15 5.06 -4.65
N ASP A 156 -10.03 5.02 -5.98
CA ASP A 156 -10.84 5.86 -6.88
C ASP A 156 -12.33 5.43 -6.78
N PRO A 157 -13.26 6.37 -6.51
CA PRO A 157 -14.69 6.08 -6.40
C PRO A 157 -15.29 5.32 -7.59
N ASN A 158 -14.72 5.43 -8.78
CA ASN A 158 -15.18 4.71 -9.97
C ASN A 158 -15.06 3.17 -9.83
N PHE A 159 -14.21 2.70 -8.91
CA PHE A 159 -14.04 1.28 -8.61
C PHE A 159 -14.82 0.83 -7.37
N MET A 160 -15.54 1.74 -6.71
CA MET A 160 -16.39 1.37 -5.59
C MET A 160 -17.57 0.52 -6.03
N ASN A 161 -17.91 -0.44 -5.18
CA ASN A 161 -19.11 -1.26 -5.26
C ASN A 161 -19.50 -1.67 -3.82
N ASP A 162 -20.66 -2.35 -3.69
CA ASP A 162 -21.21 -2.74 -2.40
C ASP A 162 -20.27 -3.60 -1.54
N GLN A 163 -19.35 -4.35 -2.15
CA GLN A 163 -18.40 -5.20 -1.43
C GLN A 163 -17.34 -4.38 -0.67
N PHE A 164 -17.09 -3.13 -1.08
CA PHE A 164 -16.14 -2.23 -0.44
C PHE A 164 -16.73 -1.49 0.78
N GLN A 165 -18.06 -1.44 0.91
CA GLN A 165 -18.73 -0.64 1.94
C GLN A 165 -18.29 -1.01 3.36
N LYS A 166 -18.10 -2.31 3.63
CA LYS A 166 -17.64 -2.78 4.95
C LYS A 166 -16.29 -2.19 5.38
N TYR A 167 -15.41 -1.84 4.44
CA TYR A 167 -14.09 -1.25 4.74
C TYR A 167 -14.13 0.27 4.91
N LEU A 168 -15.20 0.93 4.43
CA LEU A 168 -15.51 2.30 4.82
C LEU A 168 -16.06 2.31 6.25
N ASP A 169 -16.99 1.40 6.52
CA ASP A 169 -17.67 1.30 7.82
C ASP A 169 -16.69 0.93 8.96
N SER A 170 -15.57 0.27 8.62
CA SER A 170 -14.45 0.01 9.53
C SER A 170 -13.97 1.26 10.29
N TRP A 171 -14.02 2.44 9.68
CA TRP A 171 -13.64 3.67 10.37
C TRP A 171 -14.62 4.07 11.47
N ASN A 172 -15.92 3.90 11.21
CA ASN A 172 -16.95 4.16 12.21
C ASN A 172 -16.84 3.16 13.37
N GLU A 173 -16.53 1.90 13.09
CA GLU A 173 -16.32 0.90 14.13
C GLU A 173 -15.12 1.27 15.02
N ILE A 174 -14.01 1.72 14.44
CA ILE A 174 -12.87 2.22 15.21
C ILE A 174 -13.28 3.43 16.06
N GLU A 175 -13.90 4.45 15.47
CA GLU A 175 -14.30 5.67 16.20
C GLU A 175 -15.20 5.36 17.40
N ASN A 176 -16.14 4.41 17.25
CA ASN A 176 -17.06 4.01 18.32
C ASN A 176 -16.40 3.21 19.45
N ASN A 177 -15.23 2.61 19.22
CA ASN A 177 -14.52 1.79 20.21
C ASN A 177 -13.34 2.51 20.87
N LEU A 178 -13.01 3.73 20.41
CA LEU A 178 -11.97 4.56 21.00
C LEU A 178 -12.54 5.50 22.04
N ASP A 179 -11.73 5.83 23.04
CA ASP A 179 -12.08 6.90 23.97
C ASP A 179 -12.06 8.27 23.26
N GLU A 180 -12.78 9.23 23.82
CA GLU A 180 -12.96 10.56 23.24
C GLU A 180 -11.62 11.27 22.94
N THR A 181 -10.61 11.08 23.79
CA THR A 181 -9.29 11.72 23.62
C THR A 181 -8.58 11.13 22.40
N THR A 182 -8.58 9.80 22.27
CA THR A 182 -7.98 9.11 21.13
C THR A 182 -8.72 9.40 19.83
N THR A 183 -10.06 9.46 19.86
CA THR A 183 -10.89 9.84 18.71
C THR A 183 -10.57 11.26 18.22
N GLN A 184 -10.45 12.24 19.12
CA GLN A 184 -10.06 13.60 18.75
C GLN A 184 -8.66 13.67 18.11
N CYS A 185 -7.72 12.84 18.59
CA CYS A 185 -6.39 12.75 17.98
C CYS A 185 -6.43 12.16 16.56
N LEU A 186 -7.35 11.22 16.29
CA LEU A 186 -7.49 10.57 14.98
C LEU A 186 -8.28 11.37 13.96
N LYS A 187 -9.12 12.33 14.36
CA LYS A 187 -9.88 13.19 13.44
C LYS A 187 -9.00 13.96 12.44
N HIS A 188 -7.74 14.22 12.78
CA HIS A 188 -6.77 14.83 11.87
C HIS A 188 -6.25 13.90 10.77
N THR A 189 -6.57 12.60 10.85
CA THR A 189 -6.12 11.54 9.93
C THR A 189 -7.23 11.10 8.97
N TYR A 190 -8.48 11.54 9.21
CA TYR A 190 -9.69 11.15 8.47
C TYR A 190 -10.29 12.34 7.72
N PHE A 191 -10.27 12.30 6.39
CA PHE A 191 -11.26 13.03 5.58
C PHE A 191 -12.28 12.00 5.07
N ALA A 192 -13.41 11.94 5.77
CA ALA A 192 -14.67 11.51 5.17
C ALA A 192 -15.30 12.74 4.49
N LEU A 193 -16.01 12.49 3.39
CA LEU A 193 -16.69 13.47 2.53
C LEU A 193 -17.43 14.60 3.27
#